data_AF-A0A5C7ULH6-F1
#
_entry.id   AF-A0A5C7ULH6-F1
#
_cell.length_a   1.000
_cell.length_b   1.000
_cell.length_c   1.000
_cell.angle_alpha   90.00
_cell.angle_beta   90.00
_cell.angle_gamma   90.00
#
_symmetry.space_group_name_H-M   'P 1'
#
loop_
_entity.id
_entity.type
_entity.pdbx_description
1 polymer ?
#
loop_
_entity_poly.entity_id
_entity_poly.type
_entity_poly.pdbx_seq_one_letter_code
_entity_poly.pdbx_strand_id
1 'polypeptide(L)' 'MKLIKELTNKEVGLKNKKVSEYRVRKAARAVVFAKDEKVAILHASKNGYHKIPGGGIESG' A
#
# COMPACT_ATOMS: atom_id res chain seq x y z
N MET A 1 -8.10 -0.16 20.70
CA MET A 1 -7.31 0.91 20.02
C MET A 1 -8.20 2.12 19.82
N LYS A 2 -7.68 3.35 19.99
CA LYS A 2 -8.44 4.60 19.82
C LYS A 2 -8.19 5.17 18.43
N LEU A 3 -9.24 5.51 17.68
CA LEU A 3 -9.13 6.18 16.39
C LEU A 3 -8.48 7.56 16.59
N ILE A 4 -7.37 7.82 15.93
CA ILE A 4 -6.67 9.11 15.99
C ILE A 4 -7.31 10.10 15.00
N LYS A 5 -7.52 9.67 13.75
CA LYS A 5 -8.16 10.47 12.70
C LYS A 5 -8.60 9.59 11.54
N GLU A 6 -9.75 9.93 10.94
CA GLU A 6 -10.16 9.44 9.63
C GLU A 6 -10.01 10.59 8.61
N LEU A 7 -9.52 10.26 7.41
CA LEU A 7 -9.40 11.19 6.30
C LEU A 7 -10.24 10.67 5.14
N THR A 8 -11.08 11.53 4.58
CA THR A 8 -11.89 11.27 3.39
C THR A 8 -11.48 12.22 2.27
N ASN A 9 -12.14 12.10 1.11
CA ASN A 9 -11.92 13.03 0.00
C ASN A 9 -12.27 14.49 0.36
N LYS A 10 -13.14 14.73 1.35
CA LYS A 10 -13.54 16.07 1.78
C LYS A 10 -12.35 16.85 2.36
N GLU A 11 -11.51 16.20 3.16
CA GLU A 11 -10.36 16.81 3.84
C GLU A 11 -9.27 17.26 2.85
N VAL A 12 -9.26 16.72 1.63
CA VAL A 12 -8.29 17.02 0.58
C VAL A 12 -8.92 17.72 -0.64
N GLY A 13 -10.17 18.19 -0.53
CA GLY A 13 -10.87 18.93 -1.60
C GLY A 13 -11.20 18.09 -2.83
N LEU A 14 -11.22 16.75 -2.72
CA LEU A 14 -11.51 15.84 -3.82
C LEU A 14 -13.01 15.51 -3.91
N LYS A 15 -13.51 15.34 -5.14
CA LYS A 15 -14.87 14.85 -5.38
C LYS A 15 -14.90 13.32 -5.25
N ASN A 16 -15.97 12.80 -4.66
CA ASN A 16 -16.24 11.36 -4.68
C ASN A 16 -16.58 10.91 -6.11
N LYS A 17 -15.77 10.01 -6.68
CA LYS A 17 -16.08 9.38 -7.96
C LYS A 17 -16.84 8.08 -7.70
N LYS A 18 -18.01 7.91 -8.32
CA LYS A 18 -18.66 6.60 -8.38
C LYS A 18 -17.80 5.71 -9.28
N VAL A 19 -17.15 4.72 -8.68
CA VAL A 19 -16.47 3.65 -9.41
C VAL A 19 -17.53 2.59 -9.71
N SER A 20 -17.84 2.37 -10.99
CA SER A 20 -18.86 1.41 -11.44
C SER A 20 -18.39 -0.03 -11.29
N GLU A 21 -17.08 -0.29 -11.37
CA GLU A 21 -16.50 -1.63 -11.32
C GLU A 21 -15.22 -1.62 -10.49
N TYR A 22 -15.21 -2.40 -9.40
CA TYR A 22 -14.01 -2.66 -8.63
C TYR A 22 -13.38 -3.97 -9.12
N ARG A 23 -12.07 -3.93 -9.42
CA ARG A 23 -11.29 -5.15 -9.65
C ARG A 23 -10.59 -5.56 -8.37
N VAL A 24 -10.79 -6.81 -7.95
CA VAL A 24 -10.05 -7.38 -6.82
C VAL A 24 -8.62 -7.65 -7.27
N ARG A 25 -7.65 -6.91 -6.72
CA ARG A 25 -6.23 -7.18 -6.91
C ARG A 25 -5.71 -8.07 -5.79
N LYS A 26 -5.25 -9.27 -6.14
CA LYS A 26 -4.54 -10.15 -5.20
C LYS A 26 -3.05 -9.80 -5.18
N ALA A 27 -2.50 -9.66 -3.98
CA ALA A 27 -1.09 -9.32 -3.78
C ALA A 27 -0.59 -9.92 -2.48
N ALA A 28 0.69 -10.31 -2.46
CA ALA A 28 1.41 -10.71 -1.26
C ALA A 28 2.49 -9.67 -0.94
N ARG A 29 2.70 -9.38 0.34
CA ARG A 29 3.76 -8.50 0.84
C ARG A 29 4.44 -9.15 2.03
N ALA A 30 5.75 -8.98 2.12
CA ALA A 30 6.56 -9.56 3.17
C ALA A 30 7.14 -8.45 4.07
N VAL A 31 7.17 -8.72 5.38
CA VAL A 31 7.98 -7.97 6.34
C VAL A 31 9.21 -8.83 6.60
N VAL A 32 10.34 -8.44 6.03
CA VAL A 32 11.59 -9.21 6.12
C VAL A 32 12.45 -8.59 7.21
N PHE A 33 12.76 -9.38 8.23
CA PHE A 33 13.62 -8.98 9.34
C PHE A 33 15.06 -9.42 9.09
N ALA A 34 16.00 -8.51 9.31
CA ALA A 34 17.41 -8.82 9.42
C ALA A 34 17.74 -9.30 10.85
N LYS A 35 18.94 -9.86 11.04
CA LYS A 35 19.40 -10.35 12.35
C LYS A 35 19.48 -9.26 13.42
N ASP A 36 19.63 -8.01 13.01
CA ASP A 36 19.69 -6.83 13.87
C ASP A 36 18.33 -6.13 14.00
N GLU A 37 17.23 -6.88 13.82
CA GLU A 37 15.84 -6.42 13.93
C GLU A 37 15.44 -5.32 12.93
N LYS A 38 16.30 -4.99 11.96
CA LYS A 38 15.96 -4.07 10.88
C LYS A 38 14.97 -4.71 9.90
N VAL A 39 14.14 -3.88 9.29
CA VAL A 39 13.17 -4.30 8.27
C VAL A 39 13.64 -3.89 6.88
N ALA A 40 13.56 -4.80 5.92
CA ALA A 40 13.87 -4.50 4.53
C ALA A 40 12.82 -3.58 3.91
N ILE A 41 13.27 -2.50 3.28
CA ILE A 41 12.44 -1.53 2.55
C ILE A 41 12.96 -1.42 1.11
N LEU A 42 12.07 -1.58 0.14
CA LEU A 42 12.38 -1.53 -1.29
C LEU A 42 12.22 -0.10 -1.82
N HIS A 43 13.27 0.42 -2.45
CA HIS A 43 13.22 1.68 -3.19
C HIS A 43 12.63 1.45 -4.59
N ALA A 44 11.40 1.91 -4.81
CA ALA A 44 10.74 1.91 -6.11
C ALA A 44 11.27 3.07 -6.97
N SER A 45 12.49 2.91 -7.47
CA SER A 45 13.29 3.96 -8.14
C SER A 45 12.55 4.72 -9.24
N LYS A 46 11.72 4.04 -10.03
CA LYS A 46 10.92 4.67 -11.11
C LYS A 46 10.04 5.82 -10.60
N ASN A 47 9.54 5.71 -9.37
CA ASN A 47 8.57 6.64 -8.80
C ASN A 47 9.10 7.35 -7.53
N GLY A 48 10.37 7.15 -7.17
CA GLY A 48 11.04 7.85 -6.07
C GLY A 48 10.46 7.60 -4.67
N TYR A 49 9.86 6.44 -4.40
CA TYR A 49 9.29 6.13 -3.08
C TYR A 49 9.78 4.79 -2.54
N HIS A 50 9.62 4.62 -1.23
CA HIS A 50 10.01 3.42 -0.48
C HIS A 50 8.76 2.62 -0.08
N LYS A 51 8.81 1.29 -0.21
CA LYS A 51 7.69 0.40 0.16
C LYS A 51 8.19 -0.94 0.71
N ILE A 52 7.32 -1.66 1.41
CA ILE A 52 7.61 -3.05 1.80
C ILE A 52 7.70 -3.97 0.56
N PRO A 53 8.58 -4.99 0.58
CA PRO A 53 8.69 -5.97 -0.50
C PRO A 53 7.37 -6.69 -0.78
N GLY A 54 7.10 -7.00 -2.05
CA GLY A 54 5.91 -7.73 -2.47
C GLY A 54 5.53 -7.53 -3.94
N GLY A 55 4.49 -8.22 -4.37
CA GLY A 55 4.07 -8.28 -5.77
C GLY A 55 2.58 -8.62 -5.94
N GLY A 56 2.08 -8.46 -7.18
CA GLY A 56 0.80 -9.05 -7.57
C GLY A 56 0.91 -10.57 -7.61
N ILE A 57 -0.21 -11.26 -7.43
CA ILE A 57 -0.31 -12.71 -7.61
C ILE A 57 -0.95 -12.95 -8.98
N GLU A 58 -0.22 -13.56 -9.90
CA GLU A 58 -0.74 -14.02 -11.19
C GLU A 58 -1.39 -15.40 -11.05
N SER A 59 -2.32 -15.72 -11.95
CA SER A 59 -2.84 -17.09 -12.08
C SER A 59 -1.73 -17.99 -12.62
N GLY A 60 -1.45 -19.08 -11.90
CA GLY A 60 -0.49 -20.11 -12.32
C GLY A 60 -1.04 -21.01 -13.42
#